data_AF-A0A2B2LK88-F1
#
_entry.id   AF-A0A2B2LK88-F1
#
_cell.length_a   1.000
_cell.length_b   1.000
_cell.length_c   1.000
_cell.angle_alpha   90.00
_cell.angle_beta   90.00
_cell.angle_gamma   90.00
#
_symmetry.space_group_name_H-M   'P 1'
#
loop_
_entity.id
_entity.type
_entity.pdbx_description
1 polymer ?
#
loop_
_entity_poly.entity_id
_entity_poly.type
_entity_poly.pdbx_seq_one_letter_code
_entity_poly.pdbx_strand_id
1 'polypeptide(L)'
;MGLLNKFFGNKKKQEHQNSLEEMRKSTDKINEDEQKENKNNGLGFSIDGTSYANDVISSLPVGVSTGSVATDFYVYEWFIKETGEIFYVGKGRGNRNNVFHERAYEAEKIREHYETDIRFVATELTEDEAIELESKEITRVLNETNNRLTNRVIPLFVERDNGYSRSSTMPALKYETAPVLFVNEIDEHYFGKKPRAFDKVEDKNLNAVVFITRNFRNEINLIYGGNLEKYQEETHTLLTANGSKILKSKFAKSVSAWIYVGDDEVHNFEIDQQQALEKLGRNVPTYHLIDVWKFLKEHGSAVVVKKDETTTINPFHARVPLSEIKNSHNWDRGFDEGMPYLEKGDAERKAGNLEIAIELFDKARNNGYNAPALYKSYVMTFRKLKDYDNEIAVIDECLERLQDEKINVNGNFIFEMKDRRTKAFELKRKQK
;
A
#
# COMPACT_ATOMS: atom_id res chain seq x y z
N MET A 1 -0.16 74.15 6.54
CA MET A 1 0.18 72.74 6.84
C MET A 1 -0.73 72.30 7.98
N GLY A 2 -1.53 71.25 7.94
CA GLY A 2 -1.86 70.24 6.94
C GLY A 2 -3.31 69.79 7.20
N LEU A 3 -4.01 69.48 6.12
CA LEU A 3 -5.36 68.92 6.06
C LEU A 3 -5.33 67.40 6.37
N LEU A 4 -6.52 66.87 6.71
CA LEU A 4 -6.91 65.44 6.76
C LEU A 4 -6.67 64.70 8.08
N ASN A 5 -7.64 64.80 9.00
CA ASN A 5 -7.92 63.74 9.97
C ASN A 5 -9.38 63.78 10.42
N LYS A 6 -10.26 63.19 9.60
CA LYS A 6 -11.63 62.79 9.96
C LYS A 6 -12.16 61.93 8.81
N PHE A 7 -11.74 60.68 8.76
CA PHE A 7 -12.30 59.53 8.01
C PHE A 7 -11.20 58.48 8.08
N PHE A 8 -11.48 57.29 8.63
CA PHE A 8 -10.58 56.12 8.86
C PHE A 8 -10.35 55.79 10.34
N GLY A 9 -11.38 55.23 10.97
CA GLY A 9 -11.29 54.64 12.30
C GLY A 9 -12.53 53.83 12.60
N ASN A 10 -12.82 52.79 11.81
CA ASN A 10 -13.68 51.66 12.22
C ASN A 10 -13.78 50.48 11.23
N LYS A 11 -13.11 50.47 10.07
CA LYS A 11 -13.18 49.33 9.12
C LYS A 11 -12.20 48.16 9.38
N LYS A 12 -11.10 48.37 10.13
CA LYS A 12 -10.06 47.34 10.32
C LYS A 12 -10.30 46.32 11.45
N LYS A 13 -11.32 46.50 12.31
CA LYS A 13 -11.64 45.52 13.37
C LYS A 13 -12.72 44.51 12.97
N GLN A 14 -13.59 44.82 12.01
CA GLN A 14 -14.63 43.90 11.53
C GLN A 14 -14.12 42.88 10.49
N GLU A 15 -13.17 43.25 9.63
CA GLU A 15 -12.58 42.30 8.66
C GLU A 15 -11.73 41.21 9.34
N HIS A 16 -11.07 41.53 10.46
CA HIS A 16 -10.23 40.55 11.16
C HIS A 16 -11.05 39.53 11.95
N GLN A 17 -12.21 39.92 12.50
CA GLN A 17 -13.13 39.00 13.19
C GLN A 17 -13.88 38.07 12.23
N ASN A 18 -14.32 38.56 11.07
CA ASN A 18 -14.96 37.71 10.05
C ASN A 18 -13.98 36.68 9.46
N SER A 19 -12.70 37.01 9.29
CA SER A 19 -11.68 36.07 8.79
C SER A 19 -11.37 34.92 9.76
N LEU A 20 -11.51 35.14 11.08
CA LEU A 20 -11.29 34.13 12.12
C LEU A 20 -12.51 33.22 12.31
N GLU A 21 -13.72 33.71 12.02
CA GLU A 21 -14.96 32.93 12.09
C GLU A 21 -15.19 32.08 10.82
N GLU A 22 -14.73 32.56 9.65
CA GLU A 22 -14.67 31.75 8.42
C GLU A 22 -13.57 30.67 8.48
N MET A 23 -12.43 30.94 9.13
CA MET A 23 -11.40 29.91 9.40
C MET A 23 -11.93 28.83 10.35
N ARG A 24 -12.67 29.18 11.42
CA ARG A 24 -13.27 28.17 12.33
C ARG A 24 -14.32 27.30 11.64
N LYS A 25 -15.16 27.86 10.77
CA LYS A 25 -16.16 27.09 10.00
C LYS A 25 -15.55 26.19 8.91
N SER A 26 -14.32 26.47 8.47
CA SER A 26 -13.61 25.61 7.53
C SER A 26 -12.83 24.50 8.24
N THR A 27 -12.31 24.72 9.47
CA THR A 27 -11.73 23.65 10.30
C THR A 27 -12.78 22.66 10.79
N ASP A 28 -13.99 23.11 11.14
CA ASP A 28 -15.07 22.22 11.59
C ASP A 28 -15.68 21.36 10.46
N LYS A 29 -15.57 21.79 9.19
CA LYS A 29 -15.97 20.98 8.02
C LYS A 29 -14.91 19.99 7.57
N ILE A 30 -13.63 20.25 7.85
CA ILE A 30 -12.53 19.31 7.57
C ILE A 30 -12.59 18.11 8.52
N ASN A 31 -13.05 18.30 9.76
CA ASN A 31 -13.18 17.23 10.77
C ASN A 31 -14.37 16.27 10.56
N GLU A 32 -15.37 16.60 9.74
CA GLU A 32 -16.51 15.69 9.49
C GLU A 32 -16.30 14.78 8.26
N ASP A 33 -15.47 15.17 7.29
CA ASP A 33 -15.22 14.35 6.07
C ASP A 33 -14.00 13.42 6.21
N GLU A 34 -13.17 13.55 7.26
CA GLU A 34 -12.03 12.65 7.53
C GLU A 34 -12.40 11.32 8.21
N GLN A 35 -13.69 11.08 8.51
CA GLN A 35 -14.14 9.80 9.10
C GLN A 35 -14.35 8.65 8.10
N LYS A 36 -13.95 8.79 6.83
CA LYS A 36 -14.04 7.72 5.83
C LYS A 36 -12.86 7.66 4.87
N GLU A 37 -11.63 7.48 5.37
CA GLU A 37 -10.60 6.83 4.56
C GLU A 37 -9.54 6.14 5.45
N ASN A 38 -9.67 4.82 5.60
CA ASN A 38 -8.63 3.94 6.11
C ASN A 38 -7.43 3.97 5.15
N LYS A 39 -6.33 4.61 5.54
CA LYS A 39 -5.01 4.37 4.94
C LYS A 39 -3.94 4.23 6.02
N ASN A 40 -3.12 3.20 5.83
CA ASN A 40 -1.90 2.90 6.57
C ASN A 40 -1.03 4.16 6.74
N ASN A 41 -0.87 4.62 7.97
CA ASN A 41 0.18 5.57 8.31
C ASN A 41 1.49 4.80 8.44
N GLY A 42 2.34 4.92 7.42
CA GLY A 42 3.77 4.73 7.58
C GLY A 42 4.31 5.82 8.51
N LEU A 43 5.08 5.43 9.53
CA LEU A 43 5.84 6.36 10.34
C LEU A 43 6.83 7.13 9.46
N GLY A 44 6.61 8.43 9.30
CA GLY A 44 7.62 9.35 8.76
C GLY A 44 8.59 9.75 9.86
N PHE A 45 9.88 9.51 9.64
CA PHE A 45 10.96 10.07 10.46
C PHE A 45 11.31 11.47 9.95
N SER A 46 11.32 12.47 10.83
CA SER A 46 12.12 13.67 10.65
C SER A 46 13.31 13.61 11.59
N ILE A 47 14.52 13.56 11.04
CA ILE A 47 15.76 13.78 11.79
C ILE A 47 16.19 15.21 11.48
N ASP A 48 16.04 16.11 12.45
CA ASP A 48 16.67 17.43 12.39
C ASP A 48 18.17 17.25 12.66
N GLY A 49 18.95 17.32 11.59
CA GLY A 49 20.40 17.13 11.65
C GLY A 49 21.09 18.35 12.24
N THR A 50 21.25 18.41 13.57
CA THR A 50 22.34 19.19 14.18
C THR A 50 22.96 18.53 15.41
N SER A 51 24.30 18.43 15.34
CA SER A 51 25.30 18.16 16.37
C SER A 51 25.70 16.70 16.67
N TYR A 52 27.00 16.45 16.50
CA TYR A 52 27.72 15.23 16.81
C TYR A 52 28.16 15.24 18.28
N ALA A 53 27.70 14.29 19.09
CA ALA A 53 28.40 13.76 20.26
C ALA A 53 27.67 12.54 20.84
N ASN A 54 28.24 11.33 20.73
CA ASN A 54 27.96 10.14 21.56
C ASN A 54 26.51 9.90 22.05
N ASP A 55 25.51 10.08 21.19
CA ASP A 55 24.14 9.73 21.55
C ASP A 55 23.94 8.22 21.40
N VAL A 56 23.70 7.56 22.53
CA VAL A 56 23.01 6.26 22.55
C VAL A 56 21.64 6.52 21.92
N ILE A 57 21.47 6.13 20.66
CA ILE A 57 20.20 6.27 19.94
C ILE A 57 19.18 5.37 20.65
N SER A 58 18.40 5.94 21.57
CA SER A 58 17.30 5.24 22.24
C SER A 58 16.07 5.22 21.33
N SER A 59 15.35 4.11 21.28
CA SER A 59 14.09 4.00 20.54
C SER A 59 13.07 5.02 21.04
N LEU A 60 12.41 5.74 20.12
CA LEU A 60 11.21 6.51 20.48
C LEU A 60 10.09 5.56 20.96
N PRO A 61 9.25 6.01 21.92
CA PRO A 61 8.11 5.21 22.36
C PRO A 61 7.13 4.90 21.23
N VAL A 62 6.46 3.74 21.32
CA VAL A 62 5.50 3.28 20.29
C VAL A 62 4.07 3.75 20.52
N GLY A 63 3.78 4.27 21.71
CA GLY A 63 2.44 4.75 22.09
C GLY A 63 2.15 6.13 21.49
N VAL A 64 0.90 6.34 21.06
CA VAL A 64 0.42 7.66 20.62
C VAL A 64 -0.10 8.44 21.83
N SER A 65 0.45 9.64 22.06
CA SER A 65 -0.06 10.55 23.09
C SER A 65 -1.36 11.19 22.63
N THR A 66 -2.32 11.27 23.55
CA THR A 66 -3.60 11.98 23.33
C THR A 66 -3.61 13.37 23.97
N GLY A 67 -2.53 13.74 24.66
CA GLY A 67 -2.45 14.98 25.44
C GLY A 67 -3.28 14.95 26.73
N SER A 68 -3.58 13.75 27.24
CA SER A 68 -4.39 13.59 28.45
C SER A 68 -3.60 13.96 29.71
N VAL A 69 -4.20 14.77 30.57
CA VAL A 69 -3.63 15.14 31.89
C VAL A 69 -4.01 14.16 33.01
N ALA A 70 -4.66 13.05 32.67
CA ALA A 70 -5.09 12.07 33.66
C ALA A 70 -3.91 11.24 34.19
N THR A 71 -4.03 10.80 35.45
CA THR A 71 -2.98 10.05 36.17
C THR A 71 -3.44 8.64 36.55
N ASP A 72 -4.51 8.15 35.94
CA ASP A 72 -5.09 6.82 36.14
C ASP A 72 -4.76 5.87 34.99
N PHE A 73 -3.69 6.16 34.22
CA PHE A 73 -3.19 5.23 33.22
C PHE A 73 -2.51 4.03 33.89
N TYR A 74 -2.49 2.93 33.17
CA TYR A 74 -1.78 1.72 33.56
C TYR A 74 -1.18 1.05 32.32
N VAL A 75 -0.17 0.23 32.57
CA VAL A 75 0.38 -0.72 31.60
C VAL A 75 0.05 -2.13 32.08
N TYR A 76 -0.40 -2.97 31.16
CA TYR A 76 -0.82 -4.33 31.44
C TYR A 76 -0.30 -5.29 30.39
N GLU A 77 -0.25 -6.55 30.79
CA GLU A 77 0.10 -7.67 29.95
C GLU A 77 -1.06 -8.64 29.90
N TRP A 78 -1.36 -9.14 28.71
CA TRP A 78 -2.17 -10.34 28.55
C TRP A 78 -1.26 -11.55 28.44
N PHE A 79 -1.59 -12.60 29.19
CA PHE A 79 -0.82 -13.83 29.22
C PHE A 79 -1.71 -15.07 29.24
N ILE A 80 -1.18 -16.18 28.73
CA ILE A 80 -1.83 -17.50 28.77
C ILE A 80 -1.61 -18.10 30.16
N LYS A 81 -2.67 -18.47 30.88
CA LYS A 81 -2.58 -18.91 32.28
C LYS A 81 -1.73 -20.17 32.46
N GLU A 82 -1.88 -21.12 31.55
CA GLU A 82 -1.19 -22.41 31.61
C GLU A 82 0.33 -22.26 31.52
N THR A 83 0.80 -21.40 30.61
CA THR A 83 2.23 -21.27 30.29
C THR A 83 2.88 -20.04 30.94
N GLY A 84 2.09 -19.05 31.33
CA GLY A 84 2.58 -17.73 31.71
C GLY A 84 3.11 -16.90 30.54
N GLU A 85 2.93 -17.36 29.30
CA GLU A 85 3.43 -16.68 28.11
C GLU A 85 2.68 -15.36 27.87
N ILE A 86 3.43 -14.26 27.79
CA ILE A 86 2.93 -12.92 27.49
C ILE A 86 2.78 -12.80 25.98
N PHE A 87 1.57 -12.55 25.50
CA PHE A 87 1.33 -12.42 24.07
C PHE A 87 0.94 -11.00 23.64
N TYR A 88 0.64 -10.11 24.60
CA TYR A 88 0.32 -8.72 24.30
C TYR A 88 0.67 -7.81 25.48
N VAL A 89 1.24 -6.64 25.18
CA VAL A 89 1.47 -5.55 26.13
C VAL A 89 0.62 -4.36 25.70
N GLY A 90 -0.08 -3.73 26.64
CA GLY A 90 -0.93 -2.59 26.32
C GLY A 90 -0.92 -1.50 27.37
N LYS A 91 -1.13 -0.27 26.91
CA LYS A 91 -1.53 0.88 27.73
C LYS A 91 -3.04 0.99 27.82
N GLY A 92 -3.57 1.30 29.01
CA GLY A 92 -5.00 1.49 29.21
C GLY A 92 -5.40 2.43 30.33
N ARG A 93 -6.71 2.66 30.41
CA ARG A 93 -7.42 3.39 31.46
C ARG A 93 -8.77 2.73 31.70
N GLY A 94 -9.30 2.87 32.91
CA GLY A 94 -10.57 2.25 33.30
C GLY A 94 -10.59 0.75 32.97
N ASN A 95 -11.65 0.28 32.31
CA ASN A 95 -11.82 -1.15 31.99
C ASN A 95 -11.18 -1.58 30.66
N ARG A 96 -10.34 -0.75 30.01
CA ARG A 96 -9.80 -1.04 28.67
C ARG A 96 -9.11 -2.41 28.57
N ASN A 97 -8.39 -2.84 29.61
CA ASN A 97 -7.74 -4.15 29.65
C ASN A 97 -8.70 -5.34 29.49
N ASN A 98 -9.98 -5.20 29.86
CA ASN A 98 -10.98 -6.27 29.81
C ASN A 98 -11.87 -6.23 28.56
N VAL A 99 -11.87 -5.12 27.84
CA VAL A 99 -12.71 -4.91 26.65
C VAL A 99 -12.06 -5.58 25.42
N PHE A 100 -12.83 -5.79 24.36
CA PHE A 100 -12.36 -6.26 23.06
C PHE A 100 -11.66 -5.14 22.26
N HIS A 101 -10.51 -5.43 21.64
CA HIS A 101 -9.69 -4.48 20.89
C HIS A 101 -9.66 -4.83 19.41
N GLU A 102 -10.47 -4.15 18.59
CA GLU A 102 -10.50 -4.36 17.13
C GLU A 102 -9.13 -4.25 16.45
N ARG A 103 -8.25 -3.38 16.95
CA ARG A 103 -6.90 -3.17 16.40
C ARG A 103 -5.89 -4.24 16.84
N ALA A 104 -6.18 -5.01 17.87
CA ALA A 104 -5.36 -6.09 18.40
C ALA A 104 -5.98 -7.47 18.10
N TYR A 105 -6.51 -7.63 16.89
CA TYR A 105 -7.28 -8.81 16.47
C TYR A 105 -6.54 -10.15 16.67
N GLU A 106 -5.22 -10.20 16.49
CA GLU A 106 -4.43 -11.42 16.79
C GLU A 106 -4.39 -11.73 18.29
N ALA A 107 -4.27 -10.70 19.14
CA ALA A 107 -4.31 -10.88 20.58
C ALA A 107 -5.68 -11.39 21.04
N GLU A 108 -6.76 -10.86 20.46
CA GLU A 108 -8.13 -11.31 20.77
C GLU A 108 -8.36 -12.75 20.32
N LYS A 109 -7.86 -13.13 19.15
CA LYS A 109 -7.91 -14.52 18.66
C LYS A 109 -7.20 -15.48 19.62
N ILE A 110 -6.09 -15.07 20.25
CA ILE A 110 -5.42 -15.86 21.30
C ILE A 110 -6.32 -15.95 22.54
N ARG A 111 -6.94 -14.85 22.98
CA ARG A 111 -7.89 -14.85 24.12
C ARG A 111 -9.12 -15.73 23.91
N GLU A 112 -9.57 -15.87 22.66
CA GLU A 112 -10.67 -16.77 22.32
C GLU A 112 -10.25 -18.25 22.33
N HIS A 113 -8.98 -18.53 22.01
CA HIS A 113 -8.48 -19.91 21.87
C HIS A 113 -7.89 -20.48 23.17
N TYR A 114 -7.37 -19.62 24.04
CA TYR A 114 -6.65 -19.99 25.25
C TYR A 114 -7.31 -19.44 26.51
N GLU A 115 -7.11 -20.10 27.65
CA GLU A 115 -7.45 -19.49 28.93
C GLU A 115 -6.39 -18.43 29.28
N THR A 116 -6.79 -17.16 29.20
CA THR A 116 -5.90 -16.01 29.41
C THR A 116 -6.25 -15.24 30.67
N ASP A 117 -5.29 -14.50 31.21
CA ASP A 117 -5.50 -13.54 32.29
C ASP A 117 -4.70 -12.26 32.04
N ILE A 118 -4.87 -11.29 32.93
CA ILE A 118 -4.28 -9.97 32.85
C ILE A 118 -3.43 -9.72 34.09
N ARG A 119 -2.25 -9.14 33.91
CA ARG A 119 -1.46 -8.59 35.02
C ARG A 119 -1.07 -7.15 34.73
N PHE A 120 -1.12 -6.33 35.77
CA PHE A 120 -0.65 -4.94 35.67
C PHE A 120 0.85 -4.89 35.91
N VAL A 121 1.54 -4.18 35.02
CA VAL A 121 2.96 -3.85 35.13
C VAL A 121 3.13 -2.67 36.08
N ALA A 122 2.30 -1.64 35.89
CA ALA A 122 2.15 -0.52 36.82
C ALA A 122 0.79 0.18 36.61
N THR A 123 0.37 0.90 37.64
CA THR A 123 -0.89 1.68 37.69
C THR A 123 -0.62 3.09 38.20
N GLU A 124 -1.62 3.97 38.14
CA GLU A 124 -1.53 5.35 38.62
C GLU A 124 -0.48 6.19 37.89
N LEU A 125 -0.36 5.97 36.57
CA LEU A 125 0.59 6.64 35.70
C LEU A 125 -0.05 7.84 34.99
N THR A 126 0.76 8.84 34.67
CA THR A 126 0.44 9.80 33.61
C THR A 126 0.42 9.11 32.24
N GLU A 127 -0.15 9.78 31.23
CA GLU A 127 -0.14 9.24 29.87
C GLU A 127 1.27 8.98 29.34
N ASP A 128 2.18 9.94 29.53
CA ASP A 128 3.54 9.87 29.01
C ASP A 128 4.36 8.78 29.70
N GLU A 129 4.25 8.67 31.03
CA GLU A 129 4.87 7.57 31.79
C GLU A 129 4.38 6.20 31.31
N ALA A 130 3.08 6.07 31.04
CA ALA A 130 2.52 4.81 30.55
C ALA A 130 2.96 4.49 29.11
N ILE A 131 3.14 5.49 28.24
CA ILE A 131 3.66 5.31 26.87
C ILE A 131 5.12 4.83 26.91
N GLU A 132 5.94 5.45 27.77
CA GLU A 132 7.32 5.03 27.96
C GLU A 132 7.40 3.61 28.54
N LEU A 133 6.58 3.32 29.56
CA LEU A 133 6.59 2.02 30.22
C LEU A 133 6.09 0.90 29.30
N GLU A 134 5.03 1.13 28.51
CA GLU A 134 4.56 0.18 27.49
C GLU A 134 5.70 -0.17 26.52
N SER A 135 6.45 0.84 26.07
CA SER A 135 7.57 0.64 25.15
C SER A 135 8.71 -0.13 25.82
N LYS A 136 9.07 0.21 27.06
CA LYS A 136 10.09 -0.52 27.84
C LYS A 136 9.69 -1.98 28.06
N GLU A 137 8.43 -2.24 28.36
CA GLU A 137 7.94 -3.58 28.61
C GLU A 137 7.90 -4.44 27.33
N ILE A 138 7.47 -3.87 26.20
CA ILE A 138 7.57 -4.57 24.90
C ILE A 138 9.04 -4.94 24.61
N THR A 139 9.97 -4.00 24.78
CA THR A 139 11.41 -4.25 24.59
C THR A 139 11.91 -5.36 25.52
N ARG A 140 11.53 -5.32 26.80
CA ARG A 140 11.90 -6.32 27.80
C ARG A 140 11.42 -7.71 27.38
N VAL A 141 10.15 -7.85 27.01
CA VAL A 141 9.59 -9.14 26.58
C VAL A 141 10.29 -9.65 25.32
N LEU A 142 10.52 -8.80 24.32
CA LEU A 142 11.14 -9.20 23.06
C LEU A 142 12.63 -9.55 23.19
N ASN A 143 13.37 -8.93 24.11
CA ASN A 143 14.80 -9.16 24.28
C ASN A 143 15.13 -10.21 25.35
N GLU A 144 14.34 -10.29 26.43
CA GLU A 144 14.67 -11.13 27.59
C GLU A 144 13.90 -12.46 27.62
N THR A 145 12.88 -12.62 26.77
CA THR A 145 12.04 -13.83 26.75
C THR A 145 11.94 -14.42 25.35
N ASN A 146 11.38 -15.63 25.27
CA ASN A 146 11.01 -16.27 24.00
C ASN A 146 9.53 -16.08 23.65
N ASN A 147 8.80 -15.27 24.42
CA ASN A 147 7.37 -15.08 24.23
C ASN A 147 7.08 -14.38 22.90
N ARG A 148 5.98 -14.73 22.23
CA ARG A 148 5.61 -14.14 20.94
C ARG A 148 4.57 -13.03 21.09
N LEU A 149 4.99 -11.77 21.08
CA LEU A 149 4.04 -10.65 21.13
C LEU A 149 3.28 -10.47 19.81
N THR A 150 2.03 -10.03 19.92
CA THR A 150 1.16 -9.64 18.79
C THR A 150 1.04 -8.12 18.64
N ASN A 151 1.90 -7.34 19.31
CA ASN A 151 1.95 -5.89 19.18
C ASN A 151 2.40 -5.50 17.76
N ARG A 152 1.51 -4.89 16.97
CA ARG A 152 1.82 -4.51 15.57
C ARG A 152 2.96 -3.51 15.43
N VAL A 153 3.11 -2.62 16.42
CA VAL A 153 4.18 -1.63 16.48
C VAL A 153 5.06 -1.98 17.67
N ILE A 154 6.37 -2.08 17.42
CA ILE A 154 7.39 -2.40 18.42
C ILE A 154 8.46 -1.32 18.41
N PRO A 155 9.14 -1.07 19.54
CA PRO A 155 10.22 -0.09 19.60
C PRO A 155 11.33 -0.41 18.60
N LEU A 156 12.03 0.63 18.15
CA LEU A 156 13.20 0.45 17.29
C LEU A 156 14.31 -0.29 18.04
N PHE A 157 15.19 -1.00 17.32
CA PHE A 157 16.36 -1.69 17.86
C PHE A 157 16.08 -2.83 18.85
N VAL A 158 14.85 -3.34 18.91
CA VAL A 158 14.56 -4.63 19.56
C VAL A 158 15.20 -5.77 18.77
N GLU A 159 15.63 -6.81 19.48
CA GLU A 159 16.36 -7.94 18.87
C GLU A 159 15.45 -8.84 18.03
N ARG A 160 14.16 -8.90 18.38
CA ARG A 160 13.15 -9.75 17.74
C ARG A 160 12.02 -8.93 17.13
N ASP A 161 11.50 -9.41 16.01
CA ASP A 161 10.38 -8.77 15.33
C ASP A 161 9.03 -8.98 16.04
N ASN A 162 7.98 -8.38 15.49
CA ASN A 162 6.61 -8.45 16.00
C ASN A 162 5.86 -9.73 15.59
N GLY A 163 6.53 -10.70 14.97
CA GLY A 163 5.95 -11.98 14.56
C GLY A 163 5.00 -11.97 13.36
N TYR A 164 4.76 -10.81 12.74
CA TYR A 164 3.93 -10.71 11.52
C TYR A 164 4.70 -11.06 10.23
N SER A 165 5.99 -11.36 10.33
CA SER A 165 6.83 -11.81 9.22
C SER A 165 6.63 -13.29 8.93
N ARG A 166 7.13 -13.75 7.77
CA ARG A 166 7.26 -15.18 7.44
C ARG A 166 7.98 -15.90 8.57
N SER A 167 7.43 -17.03 9.01
CA SER A 167 8.14 -17.84 9.99
C SER A 167 9.49 -18.34 9.50
N SER A 168 10.45 -18.42 10.43
CA SER A 168 11.75 -19.06 10.23
C SER A 168 11.69 -20.52 9.76
N THR A 169 10.59 -21.23 9.98
CA THR A 169 10.39 -22.62 9.51
C THR A 169 9.99 -22.69 8.02
N MET A 170 9.65 -21.55 7.41
CA MET A 170 9.21 -21.50 6.03
C MET A 170 10.35 -21.85 5.06
N PRO A 171 10.05 -22.56 3.95
CA PRO A 171 11.03 -22.76 2.89
C PRO A 171 11.58 -21.42 2.38
N ALA A 172 12.91 -21.37 2.23
CA ALA A 172 13.59 -20.23 1.63
C ALA A 172 13.13 -20.03 0.18
N LEU A 173 12.96 -18.77 -0.20
CA LEU A 173 12.60 -18.40 -1.57
C LEU A 173 13.75 -18.70 -2.52
N LYS A 174 13.41 -19.14 -3.74
CA LYS A 174 14.37 -19.54 -4.77
C LYS A 174 13.95 -19.01 -6.12
N TYR A 175 14.93 -18.68 -6.94
CA TYR A 175 14.73 -18.27 -8.32
C TYR A 175 13.96 -19.33 -9.11
N GLU A 176 12.98 -18.87 -9.90
CA GLU A 176 12.07 -19.67 -10.72
C GLU A 176 11.46 -20.88 -10.00
N THR A 177 11.20 -20.73 -8.70
CA THR A 177 10.53 -21.75 -7.90
C THR A 177 9.31 -21.12 -7.27
N ALA A 178 8.14 -21.75 -7.44
CA ALA A 178 6.95 -21.29 -6.77
C ALA A 178 7.16 -21.35 -5.24
N PRO A 179 6.88 -20.27 -4.51
CA PRO A 179 6.86 -20.30 -3.06
C PRO A 179 5.67 -21.12 -2.57
N VAL A 180 5.58 -21.27 -1.26
CA VAL A 180 4.36 -21.74 -0.59
C VAL A 180 3.56 -20.54 -0.09
N LEU A 181 2.25 -20.73 0.08
CA LEU A 181 1.45 -19.88 0.94
C LEU A 181 2.02 -20.03 2.36
N PHE A 182 2.51 -18.93 2.91
CA PHE A 182 3.30 -18.94 4.13
C PHE A 182 2.45 -18.71 5.37
N VAL A 183 3.02 -19.04 6.52
CA VAL A 183 2.44 -18.75 7.82
C VAL A 183 3.34 -17.75 8.53
N ASN A 184 2.74 -16.77 9.19
CA ASN A 184 3.47 -15.84 10.03
C ASN A 184 3.84 -16.49 11.38
N GLU A 185 4.78 -15.92 12.12
CA GLU A 185 5.27 -16.53 13.36
C GLU A 185 4.19 -16.63 14.44
N ILE A 186 3.26 -15.67 14.49
CA ILE A 186 2.11 -15.71 15.42
C ILE A 186 1.22 -16.92 15.12
N ASP A 187 0.84 -17.09 13.85
CA ASP A 187 -0.08 -18.15 13.44
C ASP A 187 0.53 -19.55 13.60
N GLU A 188 1.83 -19.69 13.35
CA GLU A 188 2.53 -20.94 13.59
C GLU A 188 2.64 -21.25 15.08
N HIS A 189 3.06 -20.28 15.89
CA HIS A 189 3.33 -20.48 17.32
C HIS A 189 2.06 -20.76 18.11
N TYR A 190 1.02 -19.94 17.94
CA TYR A 190 -0.21 -20.03 18.74
C TYR A 190 -1.30 -20.90 18.14
N PHE A 191 -1.26 -21.22 16.84
CA PHE A 191 -2.34 -22.01 16.23
C PHE A 191 -1.81 -23.23 15.48
N GLY A 192 -0.50 -23.49 15.53
CA GLY A 192 0.13 -24.63 14.87
C GLY A 192 -0.12 -24.64 13.35
N LYS A 193 -0.41 -23.48 12.76
CA LYS A 193 -0.72 -23.39 11.34
C LYS A 193 0.50 -23.78 10.51
N LYS A 194 0.23 -24.47 9.40
CA LYS A 194 1.26 -24.99 8.50
C LYS A 194 1.22 -24.31 7.15
N PRO A 195 2.37 -24.18 6.47
CA PRO A 195 2.40 -23.64 5.12
C PRO A 195 1.66 -24.57 4.17
N ARG A 196 1.14 -23.98 3.09
CA ARG A 196 0.37 -24.68 2.08
C ARG A 196 1.01 -24.48 0.70
N ALA A 197 1.22 -25.56 -0.04
CA ALA A 197 1.63 -25.48 -1.44
C ALA A 197 0.48 -24.95 -2.31
N PHE A 198 0.81 -24.25 -3.40
CA PHE A 198 -0.17 -23.93 -4.44
C PHE A 198 -0.70 -25.21 -5.10
N ASP A 199 -1.89 -25.10 -5.69
CA ASP A 199 -2.49 -26.21 -6.41
C ASP A 199 -1.67 -26.52 -7.66
N LYS A 200 -1.64 -27.80 -8.06
CA LYS A 200 -1.03 -28.19 -9.34
C LYS A 200 -1.84 -27.58 -10.49
N VAL A 201 -1.15 -27.00 -11.47
CA VAL A 201 -1.80 -26.38 -12.63
C VAL A 201 -2.55 -27.41 -13.46
N GLU A 202 -3.83 -27.15 -13.72
CA GLU A 202 -4.69 -27.93 -14.60
C GLU A 202 -5.22 -27.05 -15.74
N ASP A 203 -5.03 -27.49 -16.99
CA ASP A 203 -5.40 -26.74 -18.20
C ASP A 203 -6.86 -26.27 -18.22
N LYS A 204 -7.80 -27.15 -17.84
CA LYS A 204 -9.25 -26.87 -17.78
C LYS A 204 -9.60 -25.66 -16.88
N ASN A 205 -8.73 -25.29 -15.95
CA ASN A 205 -8.94 -24.18 -15.01
C ASN A 205 -8.31 -22.87 -15.51
N LEU A 206 -7.60 -22.85 -16.65
CA LEU A 206 -6.97 -21.66 -17.21
C LEU A 206 -7.88 -20.86 -18.16
N ASN A 207 -9.15 -21.23 -18.29
CA ASN A 207 -10.11 -20.57 -19.20
C ASN A 207 -10.39 -19.10 -18.89
N ALA A 208 -10.44 -18.71 -17.61
CA ALA A 208 -10.80 -17.37 -17.18
C ALA A 208 -10.12 -17.01 -15.84
N VAL A 209 -8.91 -16.46 -15.91
CA VAL A 209 -8.02 -16.32 -14.75
C VAL A 209 -7.94 -14.89 -14.21
N VAL A 210 -7.53 -14.75 -12.96
CA VAL A 210 -7.24 -13.45 -12.32
C VAL A 210 -5.84 -13.49 -11.73
N PHE A 211 -5.05 -12.46 -11.96
CA PHE A 211 -3.76 -12.29 -11.29
C PHE A 211 -3.96 -11.64 -9.91
N ILE A 212 -3.36 -12.22 -8.88
CA ILE A 212 -3.40 -11.73 -7.51
C ILE A 212 -2.06 -11.08 -7.17
N THR A 213 -2.13 -9.79 -6.81
CA THR A 213 -0.98 -8.87 -6.72
C THR A 213 -0.81 -8.21 -5.34
N ARG A 214 -1.28 -8.86 -4.28
CA ARG A 214 -1.46 -8.24 -2.96
C ARG A 214 -0.15 -7.87 -2.24
N ASN A 215 0.88 -8.70 -2.34
CA ASN A 215 2.18 -8.48 -1.70
C ASN A 215 3.30 -8.49 -2.75
N PHE A 216 3.63 -7.30 -3.26
CA PHE A 216 4.87 -7.10 -4.01
C PHE A 216 5.95 -6.59 -3.07
N ARG A 217 6.55 -7.49 -2.30
CA ARG A 217 7.69 -7.21 -1.43
C ARG A 217 9.01 -7.65 -2.11
N ASN A 218 10.14 -7.65 -1.38
CA ASN A 218 11.48 -8.01 -1.88
C ASN A 218 11.57 -9.43 -2.46
N GLU A 219 10.65 -10.30 -2.05
CA GLU A 219 10.48 -11.71 -2.36
C GLU A 219 10.39 -11.94 -3.88
N ILE A 220 9.79 -11.00 -4.60
CA ILE A 220 9.60 -11.09 -6.05
C ILE A 220 10.91 -10.91 -6.81
N ASN A 221 11.84 -10.11 -6.30
CA ASN A 221 13.16 -10.01 -6.90
C ASN A 221 13.90 -11.36 -6.83
N LEU A 222 13.74 -12.11 -5.74
CA LEU A 222 14.33 -13.44 -5.59
C LEU A 222 13.67 -14.48 -6.51
N ILE A 223 12.33 -14.51 -6.56
CA ILE A 223 11.58 -15.49 -7.36
C ILE A 223 11.84 -15.29 -8.86
N TYR A 224 11.87 -14.04 -9.33
CA TYR A 224 11.95 -13.72 -10.76
C TYR A 224 13.30 -13.17 -11.23
N GLY A 225 14.31 -13.10 -10.35
CA GLY A 225 15.65 -12.59 -10.69
C GLY A 225 15.62 -11.13 -11.13
N GLY A 226 14.73 -10.32 -10.54
CA GLY A 226 14.49 -8.92 -10.93
C GLY A 226 13.79 -8.73 -12.28
N ASN A 227 13.29 -9.80 -12.91
CA ASN A 227 12.66 -9.73 -14.24
C ASN A 227 11.23 -10.30 -14.21
N LEU A 228 10.43 -9.91 -13.22
CA LEU A 228 9.01 -10.31 -13.11
C LEU A 228 8.24 -10.06 -14.42
N GLU A 229 8.53 -8.94 -15.07
CA GLU A 229 7.82 -8.43 -16.23
C GLU A 229 7.84 -9.44 -17.38
N LYS A 230 9.01 -10.03 -17.66
CA LYS A 230 9.15 -11.10 -18.66
C LYS A 230 8.19 -12.26 -18.38
N TYR A 231 8.13 -12.75 -17.14
CA TYR A 231 7.27 -13.90 -16.81
C TYR A 231 5.80 -13.54 -16.96
N GLN A 232 5.40 -12.33 -16.55
CA GLN A 232 4.03 -11.87 -16.70
C GLN A 232 3.64 -11.69 -18.17
N GLU A 233 4.48 -11.03 -18.98
CA GLU A 233 4.22 -10.79 -20.41
C GLU A 233 4.17 -12.08 -21.21
N GLU A 234 5.11 -13.00 -20.96
CA GLU A 234 5.11 -14.32 -21.60
C GLU A 234 3.87 -15.12 -21.20
N THR A 235 3.53 -15.16 -19.90
CA THR A 235 2.34 -15.87 -19.42
C THR A 235 1.05 -15.27 -19.97
N HIS A 236 0.92 -13.94 -19.98
CA HIS A 236 -0.23 -13.24 -20.52
C HIS A 236 -0.41 -13.53 -22.01
N THR A 237 0.68 -13.48 -22.78
CA THR A 237 0.70 -13.81 -24.21
C THR A 237 0.24 -15.24 -24.45
N LEU A 238 0.81 -16.21 -23.72
CA LEU A 238 0.48 -17.63 -23.86
C LEU A 238 -0.98 -17.92 -23.46
N LEU A 239 -1.46 -17.37 -22.35
CA LEU A 239 -2.86 -17.47 -21.94
C LEU A 239 -3.80 -16.92 -23.02
N THR A 240 -3.51 -15.72 -23.52
CA THR A 240 -4.33 -15.08 -24.55
C THR A 240 -4.34 -15.89 -25.86
N ALA A 241 -3.18 -16.41 -26.26
CA ALA A 241 -3.05 -17.26 -27.45
C ALA A 241 -3.86 -18.57 -27.31
N ASN A 242 -3.97 -19.10 -26.09
CA ASN A 242 -4.78 -20.27 -25.77
C ASN A 242 -6.27 -19.94 -25.52
N GLY A 243 -6.70 -18.69 -25.75
CA GLY A 243 -8.09 -18.27 -25.63
C GLY A 243 -8.55 -17.98 -24.20
N SER A 244 -7.65 -17.93 -23.23
CA SER A 244 -7.96 -17.58 -21.85
C SER A 244 -8.45 -16.13 -21.71
N LYS A 245 -9.43 -15.91 -20.84
CA LYS A 245 -9.88 -14.56 -20.46
C LYS A 245 -9.16 -14.11 -19.20
N ILE A 246 -8.52 -12.95 -19.25
CA ILE A 246 -7.89 -12.35 -18.06
C ILE A 246 -8.88 -11.37 -17.44
N LEU A 247 -9.33 -11.68 -16.22
CA LEU A 247 -10.38 -10.97 -15.50
C LEU A 247 -9.79 -9.99 -14.49
N LYS A 248 -10.52 -8.90 -14.22
CA LYS A 248 -10.12 -7.86 -13.26
C LYS A 248 -10.53 -8.15 -11.82
N SER A 249 -11.60 -8.92 -11.62
CA SER A 249 -12.16 -9.20 -10.30
C SER A 249 -11.94 -10.66 -9.93
N LYS A 250 -11.30 -10.89 -8.79
CA LYS A 250 -11.12 -12.23 -8.21
C LYS A 250 -12.44 -12.96 -7.94
N PHE A 251 -13.55 -12.24 -7.80
CA PHE A 251 -14.89 -12.79 -7.56
C PHE A 251 -15.84 -12.62 -8.76
N ALA A 252 -15.31 -12.49 -9.98
CA ALA A 252 -16.15 -12.57 -11.16
C ALA A 252 -16.78 -13.97 -11.26
N LYS A 253 -18.08 -14.07 -11.58
CA LYS A 253 -18.81 -15.37 -11.66
C LYS A 253 -18.11 -16.40 -12.56
N SER A 254 -17.45 -15.93 -13.63
CA SER A 254 -16.74 -16.76 -14.60
C SER A 254 -15.31 -17.14 -14.19
N VAL A 255 -14.78 -16.70 -13.05
CA VAL A 255 -13.37 -16.94 -12.68
C VAL A 255 -13.08 -18.43 -12.50
N SER A 256 -12.12 -18.98 -13.22
CA SER A 256 -11.76 -20.40 -13.15
C SER A 256 -10.52 -20.68 -12.32
N ALA A 257 -9.61 -19.70 -12.17
CA ALA A 257 -8.44 -19.82 -11.30
C ALA A 257 -7.91 -18.45 -10.86
N TRP A 258 -7.19 -18.44 -9.73
CA TRP A 258 -6.38 -17.31 -9.27
C TRP A 258 -4.90 -17.63 -9.45
N ILE A 259 -4.17 -16.70 -10.04
CA ILE A 259 -2.73 -16.81 -10.29
C ILE A 259 -2.02 -15.79 -9.41
N TYR A 260 -1.35 -16.27 -8.37
CA TYR A 260 -0.57 -15.44 -7.45
C TYR A 260 0.76 -15.09 -8.09
N VAL A 261 1.09 -13.81 -8.05
CA VAL A 261 2.35 -13.28 -8.60
C VAL A 261 3.48 -13.34 -7.57
N GLY A 262 3.17 -13.12 -6.29
CA GLY A 262 4.12 -13.26 -5.19
C GLY A 262 3.71 -14.40 -4.26
N ASP A 263 4.33 -14.43 -3.09
CA ASP A 263 3.84 -15.19 -1.96
C ASP A 263 2.69 -14.46 -1.25
N ASP A 264 1.91 -15.21 -0.47
CA ASP A 264 0.83 -14.67 0.36
C ASP A 264 0.64 -15.56 1.60
N GLU A 265 -0.05 -15.02 2.60
CA GLU A 265 -0.34 -15.73 3.84
C GLU A 265 -1.45 -16.76 3.64
N VAL A 266 -1.32 -17.91 4.31
CA VAL A 266 -2.38 -18.93 4.39
C VAL A 266 -3.68 -18.31 4.91
N HIS A 267 -3.60 -17.40 5.88
CA HIS A 267 -4.76 -16.69 6.41
C HIS A 267 -5.50 -15.88 5.34
N ASN A 268 -4.78 -15.13 4.50
CA ASN A 268 -5.37 -14.36 3.41
C ASN A 268 -6.03 -15.28 2.37
N PHE A 269 -5.39 -16.40 2.05
CA PHE A 269 -5.95 -17.43 1.19
C PHE A 269 -7.24 -18.03 1.77
N GLU A 270 -7.27 -18.35 3.07
CA GLU A 270 -8.46 -18.89 3.74
C GLU A 270 -9.64 -17.92 3.66
N ILE A 271 -9.40 -16.63 3.96
CA ILE A 271 -10.42 -15.57 3.82
C ILE A 271 -10.93 -15.50 2.37
N ASP A 272 -10.04 -15.54 1.39
CA ASP A 272 -10.44 -15.46 -0.01
C ASP A 272 -11.29 -16.66 -0.43
N GLN A 273 -10.91 -17.87 -0.02
CA GLN A 273 -11.68 -19.07 -0.32
C GLN A 273 -13.05 -19.03 0.34
N GLN A 274 -13.14 -18.56 1.59
CA GLN A 274 -14.44 -18.38 2.25
C GLN A 274 -15.32 -17.39 1.48
N GLN A 275 -14.76 -16.24 1.08
CA GLN A 275 -15.50 -15.27 0.27
C GLN A 275 -15.89 -15.81 -1.10
N ALA A 276 -15.06 -16.66 -1.72
CA ALA A 276 -15.40 -17.33 -2.96
C ALA A 276 -16.54 -18.34 -2.77
N LEU A 277 -16.54 -19.09 -1.66
CA LEU A 277 -17.64 -19.99 -1.33
C LEU A 277 -18.96 -19.22 -1.16
N GLU A 278 -18.93 -18.09 -0.46
CA GLU A 278 -20.10 -17.23 -0.25
C GLU A 278 -20.60 -16.57 -1.55
N LYS A 279 -19.69 -16.03 -2.39
CA LYS A 279 -20.05 -15.23 -3.57
C LYS A 279 -20.22 -16.05 -4.85
N LEU A 280 -19.49 -17.15 -4.97
CA LEU A 280 -19.42 -17.99 -6.17
C LEU A 280 -20.00 -19.39 -5.94
N GLY A 281 -20.23 -19.81 -4.69
CA GLY A 281 -20.72 -21.15 -4.36
C GLY A 281 -19.66 -22.25 -4.52
N ARG A 282 -18.37 -21.90 -4.63
CA ARG A 282 -17.27 -22.85 -4.83
C ARG A 282 -15.92 -22.27 -4.44
N ASN A 283 -14.99 -23.16 -4.14
CA ASN A 283 -13.57 -22.82 -4.06
C ASN A 283 -13.00 -22.51 -5.45
N VAL A 284 -11.97 -21.67 -5.49
CA VAL A 284 -11.27 -21.31 -6.73
C VAL A 284 -9.87 -21.91 -6.71
N PRO A 285 -9.46 -22.70 -7.70
CA PRO A 285 -8.08 -23.17 -7.83
C PRO A 285 -7.06 -22.04 -7.76
N THR A 286 -5.98 -22.27 -7.04
CA THR A 286 -4.94 -21.27 -6.74
C THR A 286 -3.58 -21.74 -7.23
N TYR A 287 -3.02 -21.00 -8.17
CA TYR A 287 -1.74 -21.30 -8.79
C TYR A 287 -0.74 -20.19 -8.52
N HIS A 288 0.55 -20.52 -8.61
CA HIS A 288 1.60 -19.52 -8.67
C HIS A 288 1.97 -19.22 -10.14
N LEU A 289 2.33 -17.97 -10.44
CA LEU A 289 2.71 -17.52 -11.78
C LEU A 289 3.81 -18.38 -12.42
N ILE A 290 4.86 -18.71 -11.65
CA ILE A 290 5.96 -19.56 -12.15
C ILE A 290 5.45 -20.93 -12.64
N ASP A 291 4.53 -21.55 -11.91
CA ASP A 291 4.03 -22.88 -12.27
C ASP A 291 3.13 -22.80 -13.51
N VAL A 292 2.30 -21.76 -13.62
CA VAL A 292 1.48 -21.50 -14.81
C VAL A 292 2.35 -21.21 -16.03
N TRP A 293 3.39 -20.38 -15.86
CA TRP A 293 4.33 -20.05 -16.92
C TRP A 293 5.06 -21.30 -17.46
N LYS A 294 5.60 -22.14 -16.56
CA LYS A 294 6.23 -23.41 -16.93
C LYS A 294 5.25 -24.33 -17.64
N PHE A 295 4.06 -24.50 -17.06
CA PHE A 295 3.00 -25.33 -17.64
C PHE A 295 2.66 -24.91 -19.07
N LEU A 296 2.46 -23.61 -19.31
CA LEU A 296 2.13 -23.07 -20.63
C LEU A 296 3.29 -23.17 -21.61
N LYS A 297 4.54 -23.09 -21.16
CA LYS A 297 5.71 -23.31 -22.03
C LYS A 297 5.88 -24.76 -22.46
N GLU A 298 5.56 -25.69 -21.57
CA GLU A 298 5.65 -27.12 -21.86
C GLU A 298 4.48 -27.61 -22.74
N HIS A 299 3.28 -27.06 -22.56
CA HIS A 299 2.05 -27.54 -23.21
C HIS A 299 1.53 -26.60 -24.31
N GLY A 300 2.02 -25.38 -24.39
CA GLY A 300 1.70 -24.44 -25.46
C GLY A 300 2.46 -24.79 -26.73
N SER A 301 1.75 -25.05 -27.83
CA SER A 301 2.31 -25.06 -29.17
C SER A 301 3.19 -23.82 -29.34
N ALA A 302 4.44 -23.97 -29.76
CA ALA A 302 5.42 -22.90 -29.93
C ALA A 302 4.81 -21.63 -30.56
N VAL A 303 4.28 -20.74 -29.73
CA VAL A 303 3.79 -19.44 -30.19
C VAL A 303 5.05 -18.64 -30.39
N VAL A 304 5.54 -18.65 -31.64
CA VAL A 304 6.43 -17.59 -32.12
C VAL A 304 5.73 -16.30 -31.74
N VAL A 305 6.32 -15.58 -30.78
CA VAL A 305 5.92 -14.22 -30.44
C VAL A 305 6.00 -13.45 -31.75
N LYS A 306 4.87 -13.33 -32.46
CA LYS A 306 4.76 -12.40 -33.56
C LYS A 306 4.95 -11.06 -32.90
N LYS A 307 6.14 -10.49 -33.11
CA LYS A 307 6.43 -9.10 -32.81
C LYS A 307 5.36 -8.32 -33.59
N ASP A 308 4.30 -7.95 -32.90
CA ASP A 308 3.11 -7.38 -33.52
C ASP A 308 3.54 -6.18 -34.37
N GLU A 309 2.97 -6.10 -35.58
CA GLU A 309 3.23 -5.03 -36.54
C GLU A 309 3.16 -3.68 -35.82
N THR A 310 4.21 -2.86 -36.01
CA THR A 310 4.37 -1.56 -35.37
C THR A 310 3.14 -0.69 -35.67
N THR A 311 2.18 -0.69 -34.76
CA THR A 311 1.07 0.25 -34.80
C THR A 311 1.68 1.62 -34.54
N THR A 312 1.74 2.47 -35.56
CA THR A 312 2.34 3.80 -35.46
C THR A 312 1.60 4.60 -34.39
N ILE A 313 2.33 4.97 -33.33
CA ILE A 313 1.85 5.84 -32.24
C ILE A 313 2.18 7.26 -32.68
N ASN A 314 1.18 8.10 -32.87
CA ASN A 314 1.36 9.48 -33.34
C ASN A 314 0.72 10.42 -32.32
N PRO A 315 1.34 10.58 -31.13
CA PRO A 315 0.77 11.44 -30.10
C PRO A 315 0.89 12.89 -30.55
N PHE A 316 -0.22 13.64 -30.50
CA PHE A 316 -0.22 15.07 -30.74
C PHE A 316 -0.37 15.79 -29.40
N HIS A 317 0.70 16.45 -28.95
CA HIS A 317 0.66 17.19 -27.69
C HIS A 317 1.53 18.45 -27.72
N ALA A 318 1.13 19.44 -26.91
CA ALA A 318 1.87 20.68 -26.68
C ALA A 318 2.86 20.58 -25.50
N ARG A 319 3.10 19.38 -24.96
CA ARG A 319 4.00 19.17 -23.82
C ARG A 319 5.45 19.52 -24.16
N VAL A 320 6.15 20.14 -23.21
CA VAL A 320 7.59 20.42 -23.30
C VAL A 320 8.40 19.10 -23.37
N PRO A 321 9.53 19.07 -24.11
CA PRO A 321 10.44 17.93 -24.08
C PRO A 321 10.95 17.62 -22.67
N LEU A 322 11.33 16.37 -22.39
CA LEU A 322 11.85 15.96 -21.08
C LEU A 322 13.07 16.77 -20.63
N SER A 323 13.96 17.10 -21.57
CA SER A 323 15.15 17.93 -21.33
C SER A 323 14.85 19.36 -20.89
N GLU A 324 13.62 19.84 -21.09
CA GLU A 324 13.20 21.21 -20.77
C GLU A 324 12.32 21.29 -19.52
N ILE A 325 12.03 20.15 -18.89
CA ILE A 325 11.30 20.11 -17.62
C ILE A 325 12.13 20.82 -16.55
N LYS A 326 11.50 21.80 -15.88
CA LYS A 326 12.12 22.51 -14.77
C LYS A 326 12.25 21.58 -13.56
N ASN A 327 13.24 21.84 -12.72
CA ASN A 327 13.41 21.13 -11.45
C ASN A 327 13.54 19.61 -11.57
N SER A 328 13.91 19.06 -12.74
CA SER A 328 14.00 17.62 -13.00
C SER A 328 14.97 16.87 -12.06
N HIS A 329 15.94 17.59 -11.46
CA HIS A 329 16.88 17.04 -10.48
C HIS A 329 16.65 17.55 -9.05
N ASN A 330 15.54 18.23 -8.79
CA ASN A 330 15.18 18.75 -7.47
C ASN A 330 13.72 18.43 -7.16
N TRP A 331 13.51 17.26 -6.55
CA TRP A 331 12.18 16.75 -6.23
C TRP A 331 11.40 17.70 -5.33
N ASP A 332 11.99 18.23 -4.25
CA ASP A 332 11.28 19.09 -3.29
C ASP A 332 10.69 20.32 -4.00
N ARG A 333 11.50 20.96 -4.86
CA ARG A 333 11.04 22.10 -5.64
C ARG A 333 10.02 21.72 -6.71
N GLY A 334 10.21 20.57 -7.37
CA GLY A 334 9.26 20.04 -8.35
C GLY A 334 7.90 19.68 -7.71
N PHE A 335 7.93 19.20 -6.47
CA PHE A 335 6.76 18.95 -5.65
C PHE A 335 6.05 20.25 -5.31
N ASP A 336 6.74 21.21 -4.70
CA ASP A 336 6.16 22.48 -4.26
C ASP A 336 5.57 23.30 -5.42
N GLU A 337 6.28 23.39 -6.54
CA GLU A 337 5.84 24.18 -7.70
C GLU A 337 4.79 23.45 -8.54
N GLY A 338 4.81 22.11 -8.56
CA GLY A 338 3.97 21.31 -9.45
C GLY A 338 2.70 20.72 -8.82
N MET A 339 2.73 20.38 -7.52
CA MET A 339 1.59 19.80 -6.80
C MET A 339 0.32 20.67 -6.89
N PRO A 340 0.37 22.01 -6.74
CA PRO A 340 -0.84 22.84 -6.83
C PRO A 340 -1.54 22.74 -8.20
N TYR A 341 -0.78 22.50 -9.27
CA TYR A 341 -1.34 22.28 -10.60
C TYR A 341 -1.94 20.89 -10.75
N LEU A 342 -1.31 19.86 -10.16
CA LEU A 342 -1.89 18.52 -10.11
C LEU A 342 -3.26 18.55 -9.42
N GLU A 343 -3.36 19.13 -8.22
CA GLU A 343 -4.61 19.15 -7.45
C GLU A 343 -5.73 19.87 -8.20
N LYS A 344 -5.42 21.04 -8.78
CA LYS A 344 -6.37 21.79 -9.62
C LYS A 344 -6.77 20.98 -10.85
N GLY A 345 -5.81 20.37 -11.55
CA GLY A 345 -6.07 19.54 -12.71
C GLY A 345 -6.97 18.35 -12.37
N ASP A 346 -6.79 17.78 -11.18
CA ASP A 346 -7.59 16.64 -10.72
C ASP A 346 -9.01 17.05 -10.34
N ALA A 347 -9.19 18.24 -9.77
CA ALA A 347 -10.51 18.84 -9.56
C ALA A 347 -11.24 19.07 -10.89
N GLU A 348 -10.57 19.66 -11.89
CA GLU A 348 -11.14 19.90 -13.23
C GLU A 348 -11.49 18.59 -13.95
N ARG A 349 -10.62 17.58 -13.85
CA ARG A 349 -10.87 16.23 -14.40
C ARG A 349 -12.14 15.62 -13.82
N LYS A 350 -12.33 15.74 -12.50
CA LYS A 350 -13.52 15.25 -11.79
C LYS A 350 -14.77 16.04 -12.17
N ALA A 351 -14.64 17.35 -12.38
CA ALA A 351 -15.71 18.21 -12.91
C ALA A 351 -16.06 17.92 -14.38
N GLY A 352 -15.18 17.23 -15.11
CA GLY A 352 -15.39 16.85 -16.50
C GLY A 352 -14.74 17.79 -17.52
N ASN A 353 -13.97 18.78 -17.06
CA ASN A 353 -13.25 19.74 -17.89
C ASN A 353 -11.89 19.15 -18.30
N LEU A 354 -11.91 18.21 -19.23
CA LEU A 354 -10.77 17.32 -19.52
C LEU A 354 -9.58 18.04 -20.17
N GLU A 355 -9.85 19.00 -21.06
CA GLU A 355 -8.84 19.79 -21.74
C GLU A 355 -8.10 20.70 -20.75
N ILE A 356 -8.84 21.37 -19.87
CA ILE A 356 -8.27 22.20 -18.79
C ILE A 356 -7.45 21.35 -17.84
N ALA A 357 -7.94 20.15 -17.49
CA ALA A 357 -7.19 19.21 -16.68
C ALA A 357 -5.86 18.82 -17.32
N ILE A 358 -5.84 18.54 -18.64
CA ILE A 358 -4.61 18.25 -19.39
C ILE A 358 -3.64 19.44 -19.32
N GLU A 359 -4.08 20.66 -19.56
CA GLU A 359 -3.22 21.85 -19.45
C GLU A 359 -2.60 22.02 -18.06
N LEU A 360 -3.36 21.71 -17.01
CA LEU A 360 -2.89 21.76 -15.64
C LEU A 360 -1.90 20.63 -15.34
N PHE A 361 -2.12 19.43 -15.86
CA PHE A 361 -1.16 18.33 -15.77
C PHE A 361 0.13 18.61 -16.56
N ASP A 362 0.04 19.22 -17.74
CA ASP A 362 1.19 19.72 -18.51
C ASP A 362 2.00 20.72 -17.68
N LYS A 363 1.34 21.63 -16.96
CA LYS A 363 2.00 22.59 -16.05
C LYS A 363 2.64 21.91 -14.85
N ALA A 364 1.97 20.95 -14.21
CA ALA A 364 2.55 20.17 -13.11
C ALA A 364 3.83 19.47 -13.57
N ARG A 365 3.74 18.76 -14.71
CA ARG A 365 4.86 18.07 -15.36
C ARG A 365 6.01 19.03 -15.69
N ASN A 366 5.71 20.18 -16.30
CA ASN A 366 6.71 21.19 -16.70
C ASN A 366 7.49 21.77 -15.50
N ASN A 367 6.86 21.86 -14.32
CA ASN A 367 7.53 22.33 -13.10
C ASN A 367 8.32 21.23 -12.37
N GLY A 368 8.38 20.01 -12.91
CA GLY A 368 9.21 18.93 -12.37
C GLY A 368 8.44 17.90 -11.54
N TYR A 369 7.11 18.00 -11.44
CA TYR A 369 6.32 17.05 -10.67
C TYR A 369 6.34 15.66 -11.32
N ASN A 370 7.05 14.71 -10.70
CA ASN A 370 7.20 13.33 -11.14
C ASN A 370 6.68 12.33 -10.08
N ALA A 371 5.35 12.16 -9.98
CA ALA A 371 4.77 11.18 -9.06
C ALA A 371 3.64 10.35 -9.67
N PRO A 372 3.39 9.13 -9.14
CA PRO A 372 2.33 8.24 -9.62
C PRO A 372 0.95 8.89 -9.77
N ALA A 373 0.60 9.82 -8.88
CA ALA A 373 -0.67 10.53 -8.89
C ALA A 373 -0.89 11.33 -10.19
N LEU A 374 0.14 12.05 -10.65
CA LEU A 374 0.07 12.83 -11.89
C LEU A 374 -0.24 11.93 -13.08
N TYR A 375 0.60 10.91 -13.31
CA TYR A 375 0.44 10.03 -14.47
C TYR A 375 -0.91 9.32 -14.45
N LYS A 376 -1.35 8.81 -13.28
CA LYS A 376 -2.66 8.15 -13.14
C LYS A 376 -3.80 9.06 -13.60
N SER A 377 -3.81 10.30 -13.15
CA SER A 377 -4.82 11.28 -13.54
C SER A 377 -4.77 11.61 -15.02
N TYR A 378 -3.56 11.77 -15.55
CA TYR A 378 -3.29 12.07 -16.95
C TYR A 378 -3.85 10.99 -17.89
N VAL A 379 -3.50 9.72 -17.61
CA VAL A 379 -3.96 8.59 -18.43
C VAL A 379 -5.47 8.38 -18.31
N MET A 380 -6.08 8.74 -17.17
CA MET A 380 -7.54 8.75 -16.99
C MET A 380 -8.22 9.79 -17.87
N THR A 381 -7.63 10.97 -18.00
CA THR A 381 -8.18 12.04 -18.85
C THR A 381 -8.11 11.64 -20.32
N PHE A 382 -6.96 11.21 -20.83
CA PHE A 382 -6.82 10.78 -22.22
C PHE A 382 -7.71 9.57 -22.56
N ARG A 383 -7.82 8.59 -21.65
CA ARG A 383 -8.74 7.46 -21.82
C ARG A 383 -10.19 7.91 -22.01
N LYS A 384 -10.63 8.92 -21.25
CA LYS A 384 -12.00 9.46 -21.31
C LYS A 384 -12.26 10.22 -22.61
N LEU A 385 -11.24 10.91 -23.14
CA LEU A 385 -11.26 11.52 -24.47
C LEU A 385 -11.14 10.51 -25.62
N LYS A 386 -10.85 9.23 -25.30
CA LYS A 386 -10.51 8.17 -26.26
C LYS A 386 -9.28 8.49 -27.13
N ASP A 387 -8.41 9.37 -26.63
CA ASP A 387 -7.12 9.70 -27.24
C ASP A 387 -6.06 8.70 -26.77
N TYR A 388 -6.05 7.55 -27.41
CA TYR A 388 -5.18 6.45 -27.00
C TYR A 388 -3.71 6.67 -27.38
N ASP A 389 -3.42 7.53 -28.36
CA ASP A 389 -2.04 7.88 -28.71
C ASP A 389 -1.37 8.66 -27.57
N ASN A 390 -2.03 9.70 -27.07
CA ASN A 390 -1.51 10.45 -25.93
C ASN A 390 -1.53 9.64 -24.63
N GLU A 391 -2.53 8.77 -24.43
CA GLU A 391 -2.53 7.87 -23.28
C GLU A 391 -1.29 6.95 -23.29
N ILE A 392 -0.96 6.34 -24.43
CA ILE A 392 0.22 5.46 -24.56
C ILE A 392 1.50 6.26 -24.34
N ALA A 393 1.63 7.44 -24.96
CA ALA A 393 2.84 8.27 -24.84
C ALA A 393 3.12 8.70 -23.40
N VAL A 394 2.07 9.06 -22.64
CA VAL A 394 2.22 9.42 -21.22
C VAL A 394 2.59 8.22 -20.36
N ILE A 395 2.07 7.03 -20.67
CA ILE A 395 2.47 5.81 -19.95
C ILE A 395 3.94 5.47 -20.23
N ASP A 396 4.39 5.58 -21.49
CA ASP A 396 5.79 5.32 -21.85
C ASP A 396 6.74 6.27 -21.12
N GLU A 397 6.42 7.56 -21.10
CA GLU A 397 7.17 8.56 -20.33
C GLU A 397 7.18 8.23 -18.82
N CYS A 398 6.03 7.87 -18.25
CA CYS A 398 5.91 7.51 -16.84
C CYS A 398 6.86 6.37 -16.48
N LEU A 399 6.90 5.32 -17.29
CA LEU A 399 7.75 4.15 -17.05
C LEU A 399 9.24 4.51 -17.14
N GLU A 400 9.63 5.30 -18.13
CA GLU A 400 11.01 5.77 -18.32
C GLU A 400 11.48 6.61 -17.13
N ARG A 401 10.72 7.64 -16.77
CA ARG A 401 11.11 8.59 -15.71
C ARG A 401 11.14 7.97 -14.32
N LEU A 402 10.20 7.07 -14.01
CA LEU A 402 10.19 6.39 -12.71
C LEU A 402 11.34 5.37 -12.59
N GLN A 403 11.78 4.79 -13.70
CA GLN A 403 12.94 3.90 -13.72
C GLN A 403 14.26 4.67 -13.55
N ASP A 404 14.41 5.81 -14.23
CA ASP A 404 15.64 6.61 -14.21
C ASP A 404 15.90 7.29 -12.86
N GLU A 405 14.86 7.84 -12.23
CA GLU A 405 15.00 8.60 -10.98
C GLU A 405 15.11 7.69 -9.73
N LYS A 406 15.13 6.36 -9.90
CA LYS A 406 15.13 5.35 -8.81
C LYS A 406 14.08 5.64 -7.74
N ILE A 407 12.95 6.24 -8.13
CA ILE A 407 11.86 6.50 -7.21
C ILE A 407 11.35 5.14 -6.75
N ASN A 408 11.26 4.93 -5.44
CA ASN A 408 10.74 3.68 -4.87
C ASN A 408 9.22 3.62 -5.09
N VAL A 409 8.82 3.29 -6.31
CA VAL A 409 7.42 3.17 -6.71
C VAL A 409 6.95 1.75 -6.46
N ASN A 410 5.77 1.62 -5.87
CA ASN A 410 5.12 0.32 -5.67
C ASN A 410 5.00 -0.45 -6.99
N GLY A 411 5.49 -1.68 -7.04
CA GLY A 411 5.41 -2.54 -8.24
C GLY A 411 3.99 -2.71 -8.79
N ASN A 412 2.96 -2.61 -7.94
CA ASN A 412 1.55 -2.58 -8.37
C ASN A 412 1.24 -1.44 -9.36
N PHE A 413 1.84 -0.25 -9.15
CA PHE A 413 1.57 0.91 -9.99
C PHE A 413 2.17 0.75 -11.38
N ILE A 414 3.43 0.29 -11.45
CA ILE A 414 4.11 -0.02 -12.72
C ILE A 414 3.29 -1.05 -13.50
N PHE A 415 2.81 -2.09 -12.80
CA PHE A 415 1.93 -3.10 -13.37
C PHE A 415 0.61 -2.50 -13.91
N GLU A 416 -0.08 -1.66 -13.13
CA GLU A 416 -1.32 -0.98 -13.55
C GLU A 416 -1.10 -0.15 -14.83
N MET A 417 0.01 0.58 -14.92
CA MET A 417 0.35 1.38 -16.10
C MET A 417 0.59 0.51 -17.33
N LYS A 418 1.30 -0.61 -17.20
CA LYS A 418 1.55 -1.55 -18.31
C LYS A 418 0.30 -2.23 -18.82
N ASP A 419 -0.57 -2.74 -17.93
CA ASP A 419 -1.88 -3.31 -18.32
C ASP A 419 -2.70 -2.28 -19.10
N ARG A 420 -2.71 -1.05 -18.59
CA ARG A 420 -3.42 0.07 -19.23
C ARG A 420 -2.85 0.42 -20.60
N ARG A 421 -1.53 0.37 -20.77
CA ARG A 421 -0.86 0.58 -22.05
C ARG A 421 -1.30 -0.47 -23.07
N THR A 422 -1.20 -1.76 -22.71
CA THR A 422 -1.66 -2.88 -23.55
C THR A 422 -3.12 -2.68 -23.95
N LYS A 423 -3.96 -2.28 -22.99
CA LYS A 423 -5.38 -2.01 -23.26
C LYS A 423 -5.60 -0.81 -24.19
N ALA A 424 -4.77 0.23 -24.10
CA ALA A 424 -4.81 1.36 -25.01
C ALA A 424 -4.46 0.95 -26.44
N PHE A 425 -3.46 0.09 -26.65
CA PHE A 425 -3.17 -0.48 -27.96
C PHE A 425 -4.36 -1.27 -28.52
N GLU A 426 -4.96 -2.15 -27.72
CA GLU A 426 -6.14 -2.92 -28.16
C GLU A 426 -7.30 -2.01 -28.58
N LEU A 427 -7.57 -0.96 -27.81
CA LEU A 427 -8.67 -0.04 -28.08
C LEU A 427 -8.39 0.85 -29.30
N LYS A 428 -7.14 1.28 -29.49
CA LYS A 428 -6.71 1.98 -30.72
C LYS A 428 -6.88 1.11 -31.96
N ARG A 429 -6.53 -0.18 -31.88
CA ARG A 429 -6.73 -1.13 -32.99
C ARG A 429 -8.20 -1.32 -33.35
N LYS A 430 -9.11 -1.17 -32.39
CA LYS A 430 -10.57 -1.26 -32.60
C LYS A 430 -11.23 0.04 -33.07
N GLN A 431 -10.51 1.16 -33.05
CA GLN A 431 -10.98 2.45 -33.59
C GLN A 431 -10.69 2.62 -35.08
N LYS A 432 -9.78 1.82 -35.64
CA LYS A 432 -9.66 1.61 -37.08
C LYS A 432 -10.76 0.67 -37.54
#